data_AF-A0A257S2F2-F1
#
_entry.id   AF-A0A257S2F2-F1
#
_cell.length_a   1.000
_cell.length_b   1.000
_cell.length_c   1.000
_cell.angle_alpha   90.00
_cell.angle_beta   90.00
_cell.angle_gamma   90.00
#
_symmetry.space_group_name_H-M   'P 1'
#
loop_
_entity.id
_entity.type
_entity.pdbx_description
1 polymer ?
#
loop_
_entity_poly.entity_id
_entity_poly.type
_entity_poly.pdbx_seq_one_letter_code
_entity_poly.pdbx_strand_id
1 'polypeptide(L)'
;MDAQTDAFVDFISYAQNFEDVMLWRALKHVGTGRYVDIGAQDPTIDSVSLAFYERGWRGVHVEPNPDYASRLRAARPDETVIEAAISPAGGSISFFEIADTGLSTGVAAIAEAHRHEGFASRRIEVPAMTLSRVLERFEGTEVHWLKIDVEGMEGDVIASWAPSTVRPWIVVVESTRPGLPDPTGRPWENALLGHGYELVYRDGLNHFYLSHDHLDLKHHFDVPPNVFDYFKLSGRASSRLCHHVVQEAEAERANLLGRIASLETRLREATRLAEDAEARQAATRRQLEQGKAWLDEARQQLQSIHASRSWRMTGPLRGATAGLHRLRHGARAWARLAPGSRPHRVGLRMIQALSRWLLHHPRQHDMAVRLLDRVPAARALLHRFTRSHEAAGSMMWRLPGPAGLSPRARQIHLWMKS
;
A
#
# COMPACT_ATOMS: atom_id res chain seq x y z
N MET A 1 -30.01 -27.15 -24.35
CA MET A 1 -29.16 -26.54 -23.30
C MET A 1 -28.59 -25.26 -23.90
N ASP A 2 -29.38 -24.21 -23.87
CA ASP A 2 -28.92 -22.83 -24.09
C ASP A 2 -29.68 -22.00 -23.06
N ALA A 3 -29.19 -22.05 -21.82
CA ALA A 3 -29.57 -21.08 -20.81
C ALA A 3 -28.81 -19.82 -21.18
N GLN A 4 -29.48 -18.92 -21.89
CA GLN A 4 -29.08 -17.53 -22.00
C GLN A 4 -28.72 -17.03 -20.61
N THR A 5 -27.44 -16.70 -20.44
CA THR A 5 -26.92 -15.89 -19.36
C THR A 5 -27.49 -14.49 -19.52
N ASP A 6 -28.78 -14.32 -19.20
CA ASP A 6 -29.32 -13.00 -18.90
C ASP A 6 -28.59 -12.58 -17.63
N ALA A 7 -27.61 -11.71 -17.79
CA ALA A 7 -27.02 -11.02 -16.67
C ALA A 7 -28.18 -10.27 -16.01
N PHE A 8 -28.66 -10.79 -14.87
CA PHE A 8 -29.56 -10.04 -14.01
C PHE A 8 -28.85 -8.72 -13.71
N VAL A 9 -29.27 -7.65 -14.40
CA VAL A 9 -28.77 -6.31 -14.11
C VAL A 9 -29.40 -5.95 -12.77
N ASP A 10 -28.61 -6.12 -11.72
CA ASP A 10 -29.06 -5.85 -10.35
C ASP A 10 -29.67 -4.45 -10.25
N PHE A 11 -30.75 -4.32 -9.47
CA PHE A 11 -31.34 -3.02 -9.18
C PHE A 11 -30.37 -2.21 -8.32
N ILE A 12 -29.99 -1.01 -8.75
CA ILE A 12 -29.10 -0.13 -7.98
C ILE A 12 -29.99 0.91 -7.31
N SER A 13 -29.96 0.93 -5.98
CA SER A 13 -30.70 1.90 -5.17
C SER A 13 -29.86 3.15 -4.94
N TYR A 14 -30.46 4.30 -5.21
CA TYR A 14 -29.91 5.64 -5.00
C TYR A 14 -30.65 6.39 -3.90
N ALA A 15 -31.84 5.92 -3.51
CA ALA A 15 -32.67 6.56 -2.50
C ALA A 15 -32.12 6.45 -1.07
N GLN A 16 -32.45 7.43 -0.23
CA GLN A 16 -31.97 7.52 1.16
C GLN A 16 -32.51 6.37 2.02
N ASN A 17 -33.78 6.02 1.86
CA ASN A 17 -34.49 5.06 2.70
C ASN A 17 -35.19 3.96 1.88
N PHE A 18 -34.58 3.59 0.75
CA PHE A 18 -35.02 2.49 -0.13
C PHE A 18 -36.42 2.66 -0.73
N GLU A 19 -36.85 3.90 -0.92
CA GLU A 19 -38.11 4.25 -1.57
C GLU A 19 -38.16 3.67 -3.00
N ASP A 20 -37.05 3.79 -3.72
CA ASP A 20 -36.88 3.25 -5.06
C ASP A 20 -36.98 1.72 -5.11
N VAL A 21 -36.47 1.00 -4.11
CA VAL A 21 -36.58 -0.45 -3.98
C VAL A 21 -38.03 -0.87 -3.74
N MET A 22 -38.74 -0.20 -2.82
CA MET A 22 -40.16 -0.48 -2.56
C MET A 22 -41.02 -0.24 -3.80
N LEU A 23 -40.81 0.90 -4.47
CA LEU A 23 -41.51 1.22 -5.71
C LEU A 23 -41.17 0.19 -6.80
N TRP A 24 -39.89 -0.18 -6.95
CA TRP A 24 -39.46 -1.15 -7.95
C TRP A 24 -40.06 -2.54 -7.70
N ARG A 25 -40.13 -2.99 -6.43
CA ARG A 25 -40.77 -4.25 -6.07
C ARG A 25 -42.21 -4.32 -6.60
N ALA A 26 -42.97 -3.23 -6.44
CA ALA A 26 -44.35 -3.16 -6.89
C ALA A 26 -44.47 -2.96 -8.41
N LEU A 27 -43.55 -2.22 -9.04
CA LEU A 27 -43.71 -1.70 -10.40
C LEU A 27 -42.82 -2.33 -11.47
N LYS A 28 -41.88 -3.22 -11.12
CA LYS A 28 -40.94 -3.84 -12.08
C LYS A 28 -41.58 -4.61 -13.24
N HIS A 29 -42.88 -4.92 -13.14
CA HIS A 29 -43.67 -5.56 -14.19
C HIS A 29 -44.06 -4.57 -15.31
N VAL A 30 -43.97 -3.27 -15.06
CA VAL A 30 -44.22 -2.20 -16.03
C VAL A 30 -42.94 -1.93 -16.82
N GLY A 31 -43.01 -2.10 -18.14
CA GLY A 31 -41.84 -1.94 -19.04
C GLY A 31 -41.30 -0.50 -19.05
N THR A 32 -42.16 0.47 -19.40
CA THR A 32 -41.83 1.90 -19.45
C THR A 32 -42.90 2.70 -18.73
N GLY A 33 -42.61 3.16 -17.52
CA GLY A 33 -43.54 3.93 -16.71
C GLY A 33 -43.23 5.43 -16.66
N ARG A 34 -44.07 6.14 -15.90
CA ARG A 34 -43.99 7.58 -15.68
C ARG A 34 -44.09 7.91 -14.20
N TYR A 35 -43.41 8.98 -13.81
CA TYR A 35 -43.37 9.42 -12.43
C TYR A 35 -43.36 10.94 -12.29
N VAL A 36 -43.69 11.40 -11.09
CA VAL A 36 -43.59 12.79 -10.68
C VAL A 36 -42.81 12.86 -9.39
N ASP A 37 -41.76 13.66 -9.37
CA ASP A 37 -40.85 13.81 -8.23
C ASP A 37 -40.91 15.27 -7.73
N ILE A 38 -41.66 15.51 -6.65
CA ILE A 38 -41.86 16.85 -6.08
C ILE A 38 -40.86 17.03 -4.93
N GLY A 39 -39.93 17.96 -5.11
CA GLY A 39 -38.75 18.09 -4.26
C GLY A 39 -37.60 17.18 -4.71
N ALA A 40 -37.38 17.12 -6.02
CA ALA A 40 -36.46 16.16 -6.62
C ALA A 40 -34.98 16.37 -6.25
N GLN A 41 -34.59 17.58 -5.84
CA GLN A 41 -33.26 17.92 -5.33
C GLN A 41 -32.10 17.39 -6.20
N ASP A 42 -31.21 16.55 -5.66
CA ASP A 42 -30.02 16.08 -6.35
C ASP A 42 -30.37 14.96 -7.35
N PRO A 43 -29.88 15.03 -8.61
CA PRO A 43 -30.17 14.01 -9.62
C PRO A 43 -29.57 12.62 -9.33
N THR A 44 -28.71 12.49 -8.31
CA THR A 44 -27.93 11.28 -8.04
C THR A 44 -27.89 10.90 -6.57
N ILE A 45 -27.73 11.87 -5.68
CA ILE A 45 -27.71 11.66 -4.23
C ILE A 45 -29.15 11.58 -3.75
N ASP A 46 -29.49 10.53 -3.00
CA ASP A 46 -30.83 10.29 -2.46
C ASP A 46 -31.96 10.26 -3.51
N SER A 47 -31.60 10.08 -4.79
CA SER A 47 -32.54 10.14 -5.92
C SER A 47 -33.41 8.90 -5.99
N VAL A 48 -34.71 9.06 -5.79
CA VAL A 48 -35.70 7.99 -5.99
C VAL A 48 -35.88 7.66 -7.48
N SER A 49 -35.74 8.67 -8.34
CA SER A 49 -36.03 8.61 -9.76
C SER A 49 -34.91 8.02 -10.63
N LEU A 50 -33.65 8.11 -10.22
CA LEU A 50 -32.50 7.69 -11.06
C LEU A 50 -32.59 6.21 -11.47
N ALA A 51 -32.93 5.31 -10.54
CA ALA A 51 -33.03 3.89 -10.84
C ALA A 51 -34.10 3.57 -11.91
N PHE A 52 -35.18 4.35 -11.95
CA PHE A 52 -36.23 4.25 -12.96
C PHE A 52 -35.78 4.83 -14.29
N TYR A 53 -35.13 6.00 -14.27
CA TYR A 53 -34.61 6.67 -15.47
C TYR A 53 -33.65 5.77 -16.28
N GLU A 54 -32.71 5.11 -15.59
CA GLU A 54 -31.75 4.15 -16.17
C GLU A 54 -32.45 2.95 -16.84
N ARG A 55 -33.71 2.69 -16.47
CA ARG A 55 -34.54 1.57 -16.96
C ARG A 55 -35.57 2.03 -17.99
N GLY A 56 -35.39 3.23 -18.56
CA GLY A 56 -36.23 3.73 -19.65
C GLY A 56 -37.52 4.42 -19.21
N TRP A 57 -37.72 4.62 -17.91
CA TRP A 57 -38.86 5.40 -17.40
C TRP A 57 -38.61 6.89 -17.58
N ARG A 58 -39.67 7.67 -17.73
CA ARG A 58 -39.56 9.12 -17.91
C ARG A 58 -40.53 9.87 -17.02
N GLY A 59 -40.04 10.90 -16.32
CA GLY A 59 -40.83 11.65 -15.36
C GLY A 59 -40.79 13.17 -15.50
N VAL A 60 -41.45 13.81 -14.53
CA VAL A 60 -41.39 15.25 -14.30
C VAL A 60 -40.78 15.50 -12.92
N HIS A 61 -39.76 16.34 -12.86
CA HIS A 61 -39.14 16.80 -11.62
C HIS A 61 -39.62 18.21 -11.30
N VAL A 62 -39.97 18.47 -10.04
CA VAL A 62 -40.28 19.81 -9.54
C VAL A 62 -39.28 20.16 -8.46
N GLU A 63 -38.51 21.22 -8.68
CA GLU A 63 -37.42 21.64 -7.79
C GLU A 63 -37.31 23.18 -7.79
N PRO A 64 -37.62 23.88 -6.69
CA PRO A 64 -37.57 25.33 -6.62
C PRO A 64 -36.15 25.92 -6.65
N ASN A 65 -35.12 25.18 -6.24
CA ASN A 65 -33.76 25.66 -6.21
C ASN A 65 -33.15 25.67 -7.64
N PRO A 66 -32.70 26.84 -8.15
CA PRO A 66 -32.14 26.94 -9.49
C PRO A 66 -30.91 26.07 -9.74
N ASP A 67 -30.06 25.87 -8.72
CA ASP A 67 -28.84 25.07 -8.85
C ASP A 67 -29.19 23.59 -9.00
N TYR A 68 -30.09 23.05 -8.17
CA TYR A 68 -30.58 21.68 -8.30
C TYR A 68 -31.40 21.47 -9.59
N ALA A 69 -32.26 22.42 -9.96
CA ALA A 69 -33.01 22.36 -11.22
C ALA A 69 -32.06 22.33 -12.44
N SER A 70 -30.98 23.11 -12.44
CA SER A 70 -29.95 23.07 -13.48
C SER A 70 -29.25 21.70 -13.56
N ARG A 71 -28.89 21.13 -12.40
CA ARG A 71 -28.27 19.80 -12.30
C ARG A 71 -29.20 18.70 -12.79
N LEU A 72 -30.48 18.75 -12.44
CA LEU A 72 -31.51 17.83 -12.92
C LEU A 72 -31.64 17.90 -14.46
N ARG A 73 -31.71 19.09 -15.05
CA ARG A 73 -31.77 19.24 -16.52
C ARG A 73 -30.55 18.68 -17.23
N ALA A 74 -29.36 18.87 -16.64
CA ALA A 74 -28.13 18.32 -17.19
C ALA A 74 -28.08 16.78 -17.10
N ALA A 75 -28.59 16.21 -16.00
CA ALA A 75 -28.59 14.78 -15.75
C ALA A 75 -29.78 14.03 -16.39
N ARG A 76 -30.84 14.74 -16.76
CA ARG A 76 -32.08 14.22 -17.36
C ARG A 76 -32.50 15.07 -18.57
N PRO A 77 -31.69 15.09 -19.65
CA PRO A 77 -31.91 15.99 -20.79
C PRO A 77 -33.21 15.70 -21.57
N ASP A 78 -33.79 14.52 -21.39
CA ASP A 78 -35.02 14.04 -22.04
C ASP A 78 -36.22 13.95 -21.09
N GLU A 79 -36.12 14.54 -19.90
CA GLU A 79 -37.23 14.70 -18.95
C GLU A 79 -37.58 16.18 -18.73
N THR A 80 -38.74 16.42 -18.13
CA THR A 80 -39.17 17.79 -17.82
C THR A 80 -38.73 18.16 -16.41
N VAL A 81 -38.05 19.29 -16.27
CA VAL A 81 -37.71 19.89 -14.97
C VAL A 81 -38.44 21.22 -14.82
N ILE A 82 -39.30 21.30 -13.81
CA ILE A 82 -40.07 22.48 -13.44
C ILE A 82 -39.36 23.16 -12.27
N GLU A 83 -38.79 24.33 -12.54
CA GLU A 83 -38.11 25.15 -11.53
C GLU A 83 -39.13 26.04 -10.81
N ALA A 84 -39.88 25.43 -9.90
CA ALA A 84 -40.92 26.09 -9.11
C ALA A 84 -41.18 25.31 -7.83
N ALA A 85 -41.68 25.99 -6.81
CA ALA A 85 -42.31 25.35 -5.66
C ALA A 85 -43.76 24.96 -5.98
N ILE A 86 -44.33 24.05 -5.20
CA ILE A 86 -45.76 23.78 -5.25
C ILE A 86 -46.48 24.55 -4.14
N SER A 87 -47.56 25.24 -4.51
CA SER A 87 -48.39 26.02 -3.60
C SER A 87 -49.84 26.06 -4.07
N PRO A 88 -50.84 26.06 -3.17
CA PRO A 88 -52.26 26.17 -3.52
C PRO A 88 -52.61 27.43 -4.34
N ALA A 89 -51.91 28.54 -4.12
CA ALA A 89 -52.20 29.80 -4.81
C ALA A 89 -51.40 29.99 -6.12
N GLY A 90 -50.32 29.24 -6.30
CA GLY A 90 -49.30 29.52 -7.32
C GLY A 90 -48.63 30.89 -7.14
N GLY A 91 -47.99 31.40 -8.20
CA GLY A 91 -47.36 32.74 -8.20
C GLY A 91 -45.88 32.71 -7.88
N SER A 92 -45.47 33.37 -6.78
CA SER A 92 -44.11 33.37 -6.24
C SER A 92 -44.18 33.18 -4.74
N ILE A 93 -43.22 32.46 -4.16
CA ILE A 93 -43.09 32.32 -2.71
C ILE A 93 -41.67 32.64 -2.26
N SER A 94 -41.55 33.11 -1.01
CA SER A 94 -40.26 33.11 -0.33
C SER A 94 -39.84 31.67 -0.03
N PHE A 95 -38.64 31.31 -0.49
CA PHE A 95 -38.01 30.02 -0.26
C PHE A 95 -36.71 30.21 0.51
N PHE A 96 -36.46 29.34 1.47
CA PHE A 96 -35.30 29.38 2.36
C PHE A 96 -34.38 28.23 1.99
N GLU A 97 -33.39 28.54 1.19
CA GLU A 97 -32.38 27.60 0.73
C GLU A 97 -31.36 27.34 1.84
N ILE A 98 -31.09 26.06 2.09
CA ILE A 98 -30.02 25.58 2.94
C ILE A 98 -29.08 24.76 2.05
N ALA A 99 -28.00 25.41 1.61
CA ALA A 99 -27.08 24.87 0.61
C ALA A 99 -26.49 23.52 1.01
N ASP A 100 -26.27 22.65 0.03
CA ASP A 100 -25.68 21.31 0.17
C ASP A 100 -26.44 20.37 1.15
N THR A 101 -27.73 20.62 1.36
CA THR A 101 -28.63 19.77 2.15
C THR A 101 -29.93 19.47 1.40
N GLY A 102 -30.76 18.59 1.96
CA GLY A 102 -32.17 18.40 1.59
C GLY A 102 -33.15 19.35 2.31
N LEU A 103 -32.70 20.08 3.34
CA LEU A 103 -33.55 20.77 4.33
C LEU A 103 -34.14 22.12 3.86
N SER A 104 -34.10 22.41 2.56
CA SER A 104 -34.59 23.70 2.05
C SER A 104 -36.12 23.74 2.06
N THR A 105 -36.71 24.87 2.48
CA THR A 105 -38.15 24.92 2.78
C THR A 105 -38.78 26.26 2.38
N GLY A 106 -40.07 26.26 2.03
CA GLY A 106 -40.87 27.49 1.91
C GLY A 106 -41.42 28.01 3.24
N VAL A 107 -41.21 27.29 4.35
CA VAL A 107 -41.78 27.63 5.66
C VAL A 107 -40.76 28.37 6.53
N ALA A 108 -40.98 29.66 6.75
CA ALA A 108 -40.05 30.53 7.49
C ALA A 108 -39.71 30.03 8.90
N ALA A 109 -40.67 29.40 9.59
CA ALA A 109 -40.46 28.86 10.94
C ALA A 109 -39.53 27.63 10.95
N ILE A 110 -39.61 26.77 9.92
CA ILE A 110 -38.71 25.61 9.77
C ILE A 110 -37.29 26.12 9.46
N ALA A 111 -37.17 27.10 8.56
CA ALA A 111 -35.89 27.73 8.26
C ALA A 111 -35.25 28.39 9.51
N GLU A 112 -36.02 29.01 10.39
CA GLU A 112 -35.51 29.56 11.66
C GLU A 112 -35.04 28.45 12.62
N ALA A 113 -35.76 27.33 12.70
CA ALA A 113 -35.34 26.19 13.50
C ALA A 113 -33.97 25.66 13.04
N HIS A 114 -33.77 25.49 11.72
CA HIS A 114 -32.47 25.08 11.19
C HIS A 114 -31.36 26.12 11.41
N ARG A 115 -31.69 27.42 11.35
CA ARG A 115 -30.72 28.48 11.73
C ARG A 115 -30.26 28.32 13.18
N HIS A 116 -31.17 28.00 14.10
CA HIS A 116 -30.82 27.72 15.51
C HIS A 116 -29.95 26.47 15.68
N GLU A 117 -30.05 25.50 14.78
CA GLU A 117 -29.21 24.30 14.73
C GLU A 117 -27.83 24.54 14.08
N GLY A 118 -27.58 25.75 13.57
CA GLY A 118 -26.30 26.16 13.00
C GLY A 118 -26.23 26.11 11.47
N PHE A 119 -27.34 25.83 10.79
CA PHE A 119 -27.39 25.86 9.33
C PHE A 119 -27.49 27.29 8.80
N ALA A 120 -26.71 27.59 7.75
CA ALA A 120 -26.86 28.83 7.02
C ALA A 120 -28.06 28.73 6.08
N SER A 121 -28.95 29.74 6.11
CA SER A 121 -30.11 29.80 5.22
C SER A 121 -30.09 31.08 4.38
N ARG A 122 -30.32 30.97 3.08
CA ARG A 122 -30.49 32.09 2.15
C ARG A 122 -31.94 32.20 1.72
N ARG A 123 -32.56 33.37 1.89
CA ARG A 123 -33.92 33.62 1.38
C ARG A 123 -33.84 34.03 -0.10
N ILE A 124 -34.58 33.32 -0.95
CA ILE A 124 -34.76 33.61 -2.36
C ILE A 124 -36.26 33.65 -2.69
N GLU A 125 -36.64 34.30 -3.79
CA GLU A 125 -37.99 34.23 -4.33
C GLU A 125 -38.00 33.25 -5.49
N VAL A 126 -38.93 32.29 -5.47
CA VAL A 126 -39.03 31.25 -6.50
C VAL A 126 -40.44 31.24 -7.09
N PRO A 127 -40.60 30.90 -8.38
CA PRO A 127 -41.91 30.66 -8.95
C PRO A 127 -42.66 29.58 -8.18
N ALA A 128 -43.98 29.65 -8.17
CA ALA A 128 -44.84 28.66 -7.55
C ALA A 128 -46.02 28.29 -8.46
N MET A 129 -46.45 27.03 -8.39
CA MET A 129 -47.61 26.53 -9.14
C MET A 129 -48.37 25.46 -8.36
N THR A 130 -49.57 25.10 -8.80
CA THR A 130 -50.35 24.03 -8.17
C THR A 130 -49.90 22.65 -8.66
N LEU A 131 -50.07 21.62 -7.83
CA LEU A 131 -49.87 20.24 -8.24
C LEU A 131 -50.79 19.87 -9.41
N SER A 132 -52.04 20.36 -9.41
CA SER A 132 -52.96 20.19 -10.54
C SER A 132 -52.32 20.58 -11.88
N ARG A 133 -51.61 21.71 -11.92
CA ARG A 133 -50.98 22.21 -13.15
C ARG A 133 -49.76 21.41 -13.58
N VAL A 134 -49.07 20.77 -12.63
CA VAL A 134 -48.03 19.78 -12.97
C VAL A 134 -48.68 18.54 -13.60
N LEU A 135 -49.77 18.08 -13.00
CA LEU A 135 -50.48 16.87 -13.40
C LEU A 135 -51.24 16.99 -14.73
N GLU A 136 -51.63 18.20 -15.16
CA GLU A 136 -52.24 18.45 -16.49
C GLU A 136 -51.44 17.82 -17.65
N ARG A 137 -50.11 17.72 -17.51
CA ARG A 137 -49.22 17.12 -18.51
C ARG A 137 -49.43 15.62 -18.71
N PHE A 138 -50.07 14.97 -17.76
CA PHE A 138 -50.31 13.53 -17.76
C PHE A 138 -51.77 13.17 -18.02
N GLU A 139 -52.62 14.14 -18.38
CA GLU A 139 -54.01 13.87 -18.74
C GLU A 139 -54.10 12.79 -19.83
N GLY A 140 -54.92 11.77 -19.58
CA GLY A 140 -55.08 10.62 -20.49
C GLY A 140 -53.91 9.63 -20.49
N THR A 141 -52.94 9.77 -19.57
CA THR A 141 -51.80 8.85 -19.42
C THR A 141 -51.69 8.35 -17.98
N GLU A 142 -51.06 7.18 -17.81
CA GLU A 142 -50.81 6.61 -16.49
C GLU A 142 -49.54 7.21 -15.87
N VAL A 143 -49.68 7.63 -14.61
CA VAL A 143 -48.58 7.97 -13.71
C VAL A 143 -48.50 6.85 -12.68
N HIS A 144 -47.31 6.29 -12.50
CA HIS A 144 -47.15 5.07 -11.69
C HIS A 144 -46.75 5.42 -10.27
N TRP A 145 -45.95 6.48 -10.08
CA TRP A 145 -45.67 6.98 -8.76
C TRP A 145 -45.50 8.49 -8.70
N LEU A 146 -45.84 9.07 -7.53
CA LEU A 146 -45.62 10.46 -7.16
C LEU A 146 -44.87 10.49 -5.81
N LYS A 147 -43.71 11.14 -5.75
CA LYS A 147 -43.01 11.45 -4.50
C LYS A 147 -43.30 12.90 -4.10
N ILE A 148 -43.57 13.11 -2.82
CA ILE A 148 -43.69 14.43 -2.20
C ILE A 148 -42.68 14.49 -1.05
N ASP A 149 -41.74 15.43 -1.19
CA ASP A 149 -40.65 15.68 -0.25
C ASP A 149 -40.32 17.17 -0.25
N VAL A 150 -40.98 17.97 0.58
CA VAL A 150 -40.93 19.44 0.44
C VAL A 150 -40.71 20.14 1.78
N GLU A 151 -40.15 19.40 2.74
CA GLU A 151 -39.68 19.90 4.03
C GLU A 151 -40.72 20.78 4.75
N GLY A 152 -41.92 20.22 4.95
CA GLY A 152 -43.01 20.83 5.71
C GLY A 152 -44.11 21.49 4.88
N MET A 153 -44.05 21.37 3.55
CA MET A 153 -45.09 21.86 2.62
C MET A 153 -45.98 20.75 2.04
N GLU A 154 -45.94 19.53 2.57
CA GLU A 154 -46.64 18.35 2.01
C GLU A 154 -48.15 18.58 1.94
N GLY A 155 -48.71 19.22 2.99
CA GLY A 155 -50.12 19.58 3.03
C GLY A 155 -50.53 20.60 1.95
N ASP A 156 -49.66 21.57 1.66
CA ASP A 156 -49.87 22.57 0.61
C ASP A 156 -49.82 21.94 -0.79
N VAL A 157 -48.89 20.98 -0.99
CA VAL A 157 -48.82 20.18 -2.22
C VAL A 157 -50.14 19.44 -2.44
N ILE A 158 -50.57 18.66 -1.44
CA ILE A 158 -51.77 17.81 -1.53
C ILE A 158 -53.04 18.66 -1.68
N ALA A 159 -53.14 19.79 -0.97
CA ALA A 159 -54.28 20.70 -1.09
C ALA A 159 -54.41 21.33 -2.49
N SER A 160 -53.31 21.40 -3.25
CA SER A 160 -53.26 21.95 -4.60
C SER A 160 -53.49 20.92 -5.72
N TRP A 161 -53.88 19.68 -5.36
CA TRP A 161 -54.11 18.60 -6.32
C TRP A 161 -55.35 18.84 -7.19
N ALA A 162 -56.47 19.25 -6.59
CA ALA A 162 -57.69 19.53 -7.33
C ALA A 162 -57.53 20.77 -8.23
N PRO A 163 -58.16 20.81 -9.43
CA PRO A 163 -59.17 19.87 -9.94
C PRO A 163 -58.64 18.69 -10.76
N SER A 164 -57.32 18.45 -10.81
CA SER A 164 -56.77 17.36 -11.63
C SER A 164 -57.37 16.01 -11.26
N THR A 165 -57.71 15.23 -12.29
CA THR A 165 -58.21 13.85 -12.16
C THR A 165 -57.10 12.81 -12.29
N VAL A 166 -55.88 13.23 -12.64
CA VAL A 166 -54.72 12.33 -12.73
C VAL A 166 -54.43 11.75 -11.34
N ARG A 167 -54.26 10.43 -11.33
CA ARG A 167 -54.13 9.64 -10.11
C ARG A 167 -52.93 8.69 -10.26
N PRO A 168 -51.76 9.08 -9.73
CA PRO A 168 -50.63 8.17 -9.62
C PRO A 168 -51.02 6.86 -8.93
N TRP A 169 -50.46 5.73 -9.37
CA TRP A 169 -50.79 4.45 -8.74
C TRP A 169 -50.32 4.42 -7.29
N ILE A 170 -49.11 4.91 -7.04
CA ILE A 170 -48.49 4.99 -5.70
C ILE A 170 -48.13 6.44 -5.38
N VAL A 171 -48.45 6.89 -4.18
CA VAL A 171 -47.99 8.19 -3.65
C VAL A 171 -47.09 7.92 -2.45
N VAL A 172 -45.89 8.48 -2.49
CA VAL A 172 -44.91 8.42 -1.40
C VAL A 172 -44.78 9.82 -0.81
N VAL A 173 -45.02 9.96 0.49
CA VAL A 173 -44.94 11.26 1.18
C VAL A 173 -43.98 11.15 2.33
N GLU A 174 -42.99 12.03 2.40
CA GLU A 174 -42.18 12.16 3.61
C GLU A 174 -43.08 12.69 4.74
N SER A 175 -43.16 11.96 5.85
CA SER A 175 -44.18 12.19 6.89
C SER A 175 -43.59 12.39 8.28
N THR A 176 -42.31 12.75 8.34
CA THR A 176 -41.61 13.12 9.56
C THR A 176 -41.42 14.63 9.63
N ARG A 177 -41.18 15.15 10.83
CA ARG A 177 -40.61 16.50 10.93
C ARG A 177 -39.22 16.48 10.29
N PRO A 178 -38.77 17.55 9.61
CA PRO A 178 -37.42 17.63 9.05
C PRO A 178 -36.37 17.16 10.07
N GLY A 179 -35.66 16.08 9.76
CA GLY A 179 -34.61 15.51 10.61
C GLY A 179 -35.04 14.82 11.92
N LEU A 180 -36.33 14.62 12.19
CA LEU A 180 -36.84 14.03 13.44
C LEU A 180 -37.90 12.94 13.17
N PRO A 181 -37.88 11.79 13.87
CA PRO A 181 -38.82 10.67 13.65
C PRO A 181 -40.27 10.95 14.11
N ASP A 182 -40.57 12.16 14.57
CA ASP A 182 -41.91 12.53 15.03
C ASP A 182 -42.84 12.68 13.81
N PRO A 183 -43.97 11.94 13.77
CA PRO A 183 -44.89 12.01 12.64
C PRO A 183 -45.54 13.39 12.53
N THR A 184 -45.48 14.00 11.33
CA THR A 184 -46.27 15.20 10.98
C THR A 184 -47.73 14.77 10.80
N GLY A 185 -48.45 14.65 11.93
CA GLY A 185 -49.76 14.04 11.95
C GLY A 185 -50.79 14.73 11.03
N ARG A 186 -51.53 13.90 10.28
CA ARG A 186 -52.99 13.77 9.99
C ARG A 186 -53.80 14.70 9.06
N PRO A 187 -53.74 16.05 9.03
CA PRO A 187 -54.66 16.84 8.18
C PRO A 187 -54.51 16.54 6.68
N TRP A 188 -53.28 16.41 6.19
CA TRP A 188 -53.03 16.11 4.78
C TRP A 188 -53.28 14.63 4.43
N GLU A 189 -53.08 13.70 5.39
CA GLU A 189 -53.37 12.27 5.21
C GLU A 189 -54.86 12.07 4.88
N ASN A 190 -55.76 12.75 5.60
CA ASN A 190 -57.20 12.70 5.31
C ASN A 190 -57.54 13.21 3.91
N ALA A 191 -56.81 14.21 3.39
CA ALA A 191 -57.03 14.70 2.03
C ALA A 191 -56.63 13.63 1.01
N LEU A 192 -55.49 12.95 1.18
CA LEU A 192 -55.11 11.83 0.31
C LEU A 192 -56.09 10.65 0.38
N LEU A 193 -56.53 10.28 1.58
CA LEU A 193 -57.56 9.24 1.74
C LEU A 193 -58.87 9.63 1.04
N GLY A 194 -59.28 10.89 1.17
CA GLY A 194 -60.44 11.46 0.47
C GLY A 194 -60.25 11.52 -1.05
N HIS A 195 -59.01 11.64 -1.52
CA HIS A 195 -58.67 11.52 -2.93
C HIS A 195 -58.79 10.08 -3.45
N GLY A 196 -58.98 9.06 -2.61
CA GLY A 196 -59.17 7.66 -3.02
C GLY A 196 -57.88 6.84 -2.99
N TYR A 197 -57.08 7.04 -1.95
CA TYR A 197 -55.90 6.26 -1.66
C TYR A 197 -56.05 5.49 -0.34
N GLU A 198 -55.36 4.36 -0.24
CA GLU A 198 -55.19 3.60 1.00
C GLU A 198 -53.73 3.64 1.42
N LEU A 199 -53.46 3.91 2.70
CA LEU A 199 -52.11 3.75 3.24
C LEU A 199 -51.73 2.27 3.31
N VAL A 200 -50.60 1.91 2.70
CA VAL A 200 -50.15 0.51 2.60
C VAL A 200 -48.83 0.22 3.32
N TYR A 201 -47.96 1.22 3.52
CA TYR A 201 -46.66 0.99 4.20
C TYR A 201 -46.11 2.26 4.85
N ARG A 202 -45.36 2.07 5.95
CA ARG A 202 -44.63 3.11 6.67
C ARG A 202 -43.21 2.60 6.93
N ASP A 203 -42.20 3.31 6.47
CA ASP A 203 -40.78 2.92 6.66
C ASP A 203 -40.10 3.65 7.84
N GLY A 204 -40.84 4.54 8.52
CA GLY A 204 -40.36 5.39 9.60
C GLY A 204 -39.99 6.82 9.19
N LEU A 205 -39.83 7.08 7.88
CA LEU A 205 -39.57 8.37 7.26
C LEU A 205 -40.72 8.76 6.30
N ASN A 206 -41.05 7.86 5.39
CA ASN A 206 -42.09 7.97 4.38
C ASN A 206 -43.32 7.12 4.68
N HIS A 207 -44.46 7.60 4.17
CA HIS A 207 -45.70 6.85 4.04
C HIS A 207 -46.01 6.57 2.57
N PHE A 208 -46.37 5.32 2.28
CA PHE A 208 -46.74 4.86 0.95
C PHE A 208 -48.26 4.65 0.89
N TYR A 209 -48.87 5.29 -0.08
CA TYR A 209 -50.30 5.22 -0.35
C TYR A 209 -50.53 4.61 -1.72
N LEU A 210 -51.50 3.72 -1.82
CA LEU A 210 -51.86 3.03 -3.04
C LEU A 210 -53.25 3.48 -3.50
N SER A 211 -53.39 3.79 -4.78
CA SER A 211 -54.68 4.12 -5.38
C SER A 211 -55.67 2.97 -5.20
N HIS A 212 -56.93 3.28 -4.92
CA HIS A 212 -58.00 2.27 -4.89
C HIS A 212 -58.15 1.49 -6.20
N ASP A 213 -57.67 2.04 -7.33
CA ASP A 213 -57.70 1.38 -8.63
C ASP A 213 -56.61 0.31 -8.79
N HIS A 214 -55.61 0.27 -7.89
CA HIS A 214 -54.43 -0.60 -7.98
C HIS A 214 -54.16 -1.40 -6.69
N LEU A 215 -55.21 -1.72 -5.93
CA LEU A 215 -55.09 -2.48 -4.68
C LEU A 215 -54.55 -3.92 -4.88
N ASP A 216 -54.52 -4.42 -6.11
CA ASP A 216 -53.84 -5.67 -6.46
C ASP A 216 -52.34 -5.64 -6.12
N LEU A 217 -51.70 -4.46 -6.14
CA LEU A 217 -50.29 -4.28 -5.78
C LEU A 217 -50.02 -4.27 -4.27
N LYS A 218 -51.06 -4.23 -3.43
CA LYS A 218 -50.94 -4.03 -1.98
C LYS A 218 -50.01 -5.04 -1.30
N HIS A 219 -50.03 -6.30 -1.74
CA HIS A 219 -49.21 -7.37 -1.18
C HIS A 219 -47.69 -7.13 -1.30
N HIS A 220 -47.24 -6.25 -2.20
CA HIS A 220 -45.82 -5.88 -2.30
C HIS A 220 -45.32 -5.03 -1.11
N PHE A 221 -46.24 -4.47 -0.33
CA PHE A 221 -45.99 -3.55 0.77
C PHE A 221 -46.05 -4.19 2.16
N ASP A 222 -46.28 -5.51 2.24
CA ASP A 222 -46.45 -6.24 3.50
C ASP A 222 -45.17 -6.32 4.36
N VAL A 223 -44.01 -6.19 3.73
CA VAL A 223 -42.69 -6.32 4.38
C VAL A 223 -41.74 -5.22 3.93
N PRO A 224 -40.78 -4.79 4.77
CA PRO A 224 -39.74 -3.84 4.36
C PRO A 224 -38.83 -4.38 3.26
N PRO A 225 -38.03 -3.52 2.60
CA PRO A 225 -36.93 -3.95 1.73
C PRO A 225 -36.04 -4.98 2.42
N ASN A 226 -35.71 -6.06 1.72
CA ASN A 226 -34.97 -7.18 2.27
C ASN A 226 -34.17 -7.91 1.18
N VAL A 227 -33.50 -9.00 1.58
CA VAL A 227 -32.60 -9.77 0.70
C VAL A 227 -33.26 -10.34 -0.56
N PHE A 228 -34.60 -10.48 -0.58
CA PHE A 228 -35.33 -10.98 -1.74
C PHE A 228 -35.66 -9.90 -2.78
N ASP A 229 -35.26 -8.65 -2.55
CA ASP A 229 -35.36 -7.57 -3.53
C ASP A 229 -34.16 -7.50 -4.49
N TYR A 230 -33.07 -8.22 -4.17
CA TYR A 230 -31.88 -8.36 -5.02
C TYR A 230 -31.32 -7.01 -5.54
N PHE A 231 -31.30 -5.99 -4.67
CA PHE A 231 -30.73 -4.68 -4.99
C PHE A 231 -29.32 -4.50 -4.44
N LYS A 232 -28.59 -3.54 -5.02
CA LYS A 232 -27.27 -3.07 -4.60
C LYS A 232 -27.36 -1.61 -4.20
N LEU A 233 -26.51 -1.21 -3.25
CA LEU A 233 -26.35 0.20 -2.91
C LEU A 233 -25.47 0.90 -3.95
N SER A 234 -25.90 2.06 -4.43
CA SER A 234 -25.14 2.88 -5.39
C SER A 234 -23.81 3.42 -4.84
N GLY A 235 -23.68 3.54 -3.51
CA GLY A 235 -22.60 4.28 -2.88
C GLY A 235 -22.82 5.80 -2.85
N ARG A 236 -23.99 6.28 -3.31
CA ARG A 236 -24.29 7.71 -3.46
C ARG A 236 -25.33 8.24 -2.47
N ALA A 237 -26.18 7.38 -1.93
CA ALA A 237 -27.14 7.76 -0.90
C ALA A 237 -26.44 8.29 0.35
N SER A 238 -27.02 9.31 0.98
CA SER A 238 -26.49 9.93 2.19
C SER A 238 -26.67 9.07 3.44
N SER A 239 -27.44 7.98 3.34
CA SER A 239 -27.71 7.06 4.45
C SER A 239 -26.41 6.47 5.05
N ARG A 240 -26.35 6.37 6.39
CA ARG A 240 -25.16 5.86 7.09
C ARG A 240 -24.79 4.43 6.69
N LEU A 241 -25.78 3.62 6.31
CA LEU A 241 -25.59 2.26 5.80
C LEU A 241 -24.73 2.25 4.53
N CYS A 242 -24.93 3.24 3.66
CA CYS A 242 -24.19 3.38 2.41
C CYS A 242 -22.84 4.07 2.64
N HIS A 243 -22.84 5.20 3.35
CA HIS A 243 -21.69 6.08 3.48
C HIS A 243 -20.49 5.42 4.19
N HIS A 244 -20.73 4.64 5.25
CA HIS A 244 -19.64 4.01 5.99
C HIS A 244 -18.86 2.97 5.16
N VAL A 245 -19.59 2.11 4.44
CA VAL A 245 -18.99 1.06 3.60
C VAL A 245 -18.18 1.67 2.45
N VAL A 246 -18.68 2.75 1.85
CA VAL A 246 -17.96 3.46 0.78
C VAL A 246 -16.68 4.09 1.32
N GLN A 247 -16.74 4.78 2.46
CA GLN A 247 -15.56 5.43 3.02
C GLN A 247 -14.46 4.43 3.41
N GLU A 248 -14.81 3.27 3.96
CA GLU A 248 -13.85 2.21 4.24
C GLU A 248 -13.20 1.68 2.96
N ALA A 249 -14.00 1.42 1.92
CA ALA A 249 -13.51 0.95 0.63
C ALA A 249 -12.60 1.98 -0.06
N GLU A 250 -12.94 3.28 0.01
CA GLU A 250 -12.12 4.36 -0.54
C GLU A 250 -10.80 4.53 0.22
N ALA A 251 -10.83 4.45 1.55
CA ALA A 251 -9.64 4.50 2.38
C ALA A 251 -8.70 3.31 2.10
N GLU A 252 -9.24 2.10 1.93
CA GLU A 252 -8.46 0.93 1.55
C GLU A 252 -7.88 1.09 0.14
N ARG A 253 -8.67 1.58 -0.83
CA ARG A 253 -8.19 1.86 -2.19
C ARG A 253 -7.04 2.86 -2.17
N ALA A 254 -7.16 3.94 -1.41
CA ALA A 254 -6.09 4.94 -1.27
C ALA A 254 -4.82 4.33 -0.65
N ASN A 255 -4.96 3.46 0.36
CA ASN A 255 -3.84 2.74 0.96
C ASN A 255 -3.13 1.83 -0.07
N LEU A 256 -3.89 1.04 -0.82
CA LEU A 256 -3.35 0.15 -1.85
C LEU A 256 -2.61 0.93 -2.95
N LEU A 257 -3.17 2.06 -3.40
CA LEU A 257 -2.50 2.94 -4.37
C LEU A 257 -1.18 3.49 -3.82
N GLY A 258 -1.15 3.89 -2.54
CA GLY A 258 0.08 4.32 -1.87
C GLY A 258 1.13 3.20 -1.80
N ARG A 259 0.70 1.96 -1.53
CA ARG A 259 1.59 0.79 -1.52
C ARG A 259 2.13 0.48 -2.91
N ILE A 260 1.30 0.56 -3.95
CA ILE A 260 1.72 0.36 -5.34
C ILE A 260 2.78 1.39 -5.71
N ALA A 261 2.55 2.68 -5.44
CA ALA A 261 3.52 3.75 -5.72
C ALA A 261 4.85 3.55 -4.97
N SER A 262 4.80 3.08 -3.73
CA SER A 262 6.00 2.74 -2.95
C SER A 262 6.76 1.55 -3.54
N LEU A 263 6.05 0.48 -3.93
CA LEU A 263 6.63 -0.70 -4.55
C LEU A 263 7.26 -0.37 -5.90
N GLU A 264 6.61 0.45 -6.72
CA GLU A 264 7.19 0.93 -7.99
C GLU A 264 8.48 1.71 -7.78
N THR A 265 8.53 2.56 -6.74
CA THR A 265 9.74 3.32 -6.42
C THR A 265 10.87 2.41 -5.97
N ARG A 266 10.58 1.43 -5.10
CA ARG A 266 11.55 0.41 -4.69
C ARG A 266 12.01 -0.46 -5.85
N LEU A 267 11.12 -0.78 -6.78
CA LEU A 267 11.46 -1.54 -7.98
C LEU A 267 12.40 -0.74 -8.88
N ARG A 268 12.11 0.54 -9.13
CA ARG A 268 13.01 1.44 -9.89
C ARG A 268 14.39 1.53 -9.25
N GLU A 269 14.46 1.68 -7.93
CA GLU A 269 15.74 1.71 -7.22
C GLU A 269 16.50 0.38 -7.31
N ALA A 270 15.81 -0.74 -7.11
CA ALA A 270 16.40 -2.07 -7.23
C ALA A 270 16.93 -2.34 -8.66
N THR A 271 16.18 -1.94 -9.69
CA THR A 271 16.63 -2.04 -11.09
C THR A 271 17.90 -1.22 -11.31
N ARG A 272 17.95 0.03 -10.86
CA ARG A 272 19.15 0.87 -10.97
C ARG A 272 20.36 0.25 -10.25
N LEU A 273 20.15 -0.28 -9.04
CA LEU A 273 21.22 -0.94 -8.28
C LEU A 273 21.72 -2.21 -8.98
N ALA A 274 20.83 -2.97 -9.64
CA ALA A 274 21.19 -4.12 -10.44
C ALA A 274 22.02 -3.72 -11.66
N GLU A 275 21.60 -2.70 -12.42
CA GLU A 275 22.36 -2.14 -13.55
C GLU A 275 23.76 -1.66 -13.12
N ASP A 276 23.86 -0.94 -12.00
CA ASP A 276 25.14 -0.51 -11.44
C ASP A 276 26.04 -1.69 -11.02
N ALA A 277 25.44 -2.76 -10.46
CA ALA A 277 26.17 -3.96 -10.08
C ALA A 277 26.70 -4.72 -11.31
N GLU A 278 25.89 -4.86 -12.36
CA GLU A 278 26.29 -5.46 -13.64
C GLU A 278 27.41 -4.66 -14.30
N ALA A 279 27.31 -3.32 -14.32
CA ALA A 279 28.36 -2.45 -14.84
C ALA A 279 29.69 -2.62 -14.07
N ARG A 280 29.64 -2.69 -12.74
CA ARG A 280 30.82 -2.97 -11.90
C ARG A 280 31.41 -4.35 -12.20
N GLN A 281 30.59 -5.38 -12.29
CA GLN A 281 31.03 -6.74 -12.60
C GLN A 281 31.71 -6.80 -13.98
N ALA A 282 31.15 -6.13 -14.99
CA ALA A 282 31.74 -6.03 -16.31
C ALA A 282 33.11 -5.30 -16.27
N ALA A 283 33.22 -4.21 -15.52
CA ALA A 283 34.48 -3.47 -15.36
C ALA A 283 35.56 -4.33 -14.68
N THR A 284 35.23 -5.01 -13.57
CA THR A 284 36.16 -5.92 -12.87
C THR A 284 36.60 -7.06 -13.79
N ARG A 285 35.69 -7.62 -14.59
CA ARG A 285 36.03 -8.66 -15.57
C ARG A 285 37.04 -8.18 -16.61
N ARG A 286 36.86 -6.97 -17.16
CA ARG A 286 37.81 -6.36 -18.10
C ARG A 286 39.19 -6.14 -17.45
N GLN A 287 39.23 -5.65 -16.21
CA GLN A 287 40.50 -5.48 -15.47
C GLN A 287 41.21 -6.81 -15.26
N LEU A 288 40.47 -7.87 -14.93
CA LEU A 288 41.03 -9.20 -14.77
C LEU A 288 41.59 -9.75 -16.09
N GLU A 289 40.88 -9.56 -17.20
CA GLU A 289 41.33 -9.96 -18.54
C GLU A 289 42.59 -9.21 -18.96
N GLN A 290 42.64 -7.88 -18.75
CA GLN A 290 43.84 -7.07 -18.99
C GLN A 290 45.03 -7.50 -18.11
N GLY A 291 44.77 -7.75 -16.82
CA GLY A 291 45.80 -8.23 -15.90
C GLY A 291 46.36 -9.59 -16.28
N LYS A 292 45.51 -10.51 -16.76
CA LYS A 292 45.94 -11.81 -17.30
C LYS A 292 46.80 -11.63 -18.55
N ALA A 293 46.36 -10.81 -19.50
CA ALA A 293 47.13 -10.53 -20.72
C ALA A 293 48.51 -9.93 -20.41
N TRP A 294 48.57 -8.96 -19.48
CA TRP A 294 49.82 -8.38 -19.01
C TRP A 294 50.75 -9.40 -18.35
N LEU A 295 50.20 -10.28 -17.50
CA LEU A 295 50.98 -11.36 -16.88
C LEU A 295 51.56 -12.32 -17.92
N ASP A 296 50.79 -12.67 -18.94
CA ASP A 296 51.23 -13.56 -20.00
C ASP A 296 52.29 -12.89 -20.88
N GLU A 297 52.15 -11.60 -21.20
CA GLU A 297 53.17 -10.81 -21.90
C GLU A 297 54.47 -10.72 -21.07
N ALA A 298 54.38 -10.38 -19.78
CA ALA A 298 55.54 -10.32 -18.89
C ALA A 298 56.24 -11.69 -18.77
N ARG A 299 55.47 -12.78 -18.73
CA ARG A 299 56.01 -14.15 -18.76
C ARG A 299 56.74 -14.44 -20.08
N GLN A 300 56.18 -14.05 -21.22
CA GLN A 300 56.83 -14.21 -22.52
C GLN A 300 58.12 -13.39 -22.63
N GLN A 301 58.12 -12.14 -22.16
CA GLN A 301 59.32 -11.30 -22.10
C GLN A 301 60.38 -11.91 -21.18
N LEU A 302 60.00 -12.42 -20.01
CA LEU A 302 60.93 -13.09 -19.11
C LEU A 302 61.52 -14.35 -19.75
N GLN A 303 60.70 -15.14 -20.45
CA GLN A 303 61.14 -16.31 -21.20
C GLN A 303 62.10 -15.92 -22.34
N SER A 304 61.84 -14.84 -23.07
CA SER A 304 62.72 -14.38 -24.16
C SER A 304 64.06 -13.87 -23.64
N ILE A 305 64.06 -13.13 -22.51
CA ILE A 305 65.28 -12.74 -21.79
C ILE A 305 66.03 -13.99 -21.35
N HIS A 306 65.36 -14.97 -20.72
CA HIS A 306 65.98 -16.23 -20.30
C HIS A 306 66.55 -17.04 -21.47
N ALA A 307 65.91 -16.97 -22.65
CA ALA A 307 66.36 -17.65 -23.86
C ALA A 307 67.49 -16.90 -24.62
N SER A 308 67.74 -15.63 -24.30
CA SER A 308 68.74 -14.80 -24.97
C SER A 308 70.18 -15.30 -24.77
N ARG A 309 71.05 -15.07 -25.77
CA ARG A 309 72.46 -15.47 -25.76
C ARG A 309 73.23 -14.84 -24.60
N SER A 310 72.94 -13.59 -24.26
CA SER A 310 73.55 -12.85 -23.15
C SER A 310 73.18 -13.44 -21.77
N TRP A 311 71.93 -13.86 -21.58
CA TRP A 311 71.51 -14.51 -20.33
C TRP A 311 72.15 -15.90 -20.16
N ARG A 312 72.27 -16.67 -21.24
CA ARG A 312 72.97 -17.97 -21.22
C ARG A 312 74.48 -17.82 -21.00
N MET A 313 75.13 -16.83 -21.64
CA MET A 313 76.57 -16.56 -21.47
C MET A 313 76.93 -16.06 -20.06
N THR A 314 76.06 -15.30 -19.41
CA THR A 314 76.27 -14.81 -18.02
C THR A 314 75.76 -15.78 -16.95
N GLY A 315 75.17 -16.92 -17.35
CA GLY A 315 74.70 -17.98 -16.45
C GLY A 315 75.79 -18.52 -15.49
N PRO A 316 76.99 -18.88 -15.97
CA PRO A 316 78.09 -19.36 -15.13
C PRO A 316 78.57 -18.32 -14.11
N LEU A 317 78.66 -17.05 -14.52
CA LEU A 317 79.08 -15.94 -13.64
C LEU A 317 78.06 -15.67 -12.53
N ARG A 318 76.76 -15.75 -12.83
CA ARG A 318 75.69 -15.59 -11.82
C ARG A 318 75.58 -16.78 -10.88
N GLY A 319 75.84 -17.99 -11.38
CA GLY A 319 76.02 -19.17 -10.54
C GLY A 319 77.22 -19.04 -9.60
N ALA A 320 78.34 -18.50 -10.09
CA ALA A 320 79.55 -18.27 -9.32
C ALA A 320 79.35 -17.20 -8.23
N THR A 321 78.65 -16.09 -8.51
CA THR A 321 78.36 -15.05 -7.50
C THR A 321 77.35 -15.51 -6.46
N ALA A 322 76.30 -16.23 -6.84
CA ALA A 322 75.36 -16.86 -5.91
C ALA A 322 76.01 -17.97 -5.07
N GLY A 323 76.98 -18.69 -5.65
CA GLY A 323 77.85 -19.65 -4.96
C GLY A 323 78.76 -18.96 -3.95
N LEU A 324 79.41 -17.85 -4.34
CA LEU A 324 80.25 -17.04 -3.47
C LEU A 324 79.45 -16.47 -2.29
N HIS A 325 78.23 -15.99 -2.53
CA HIS A 325 77.36 -15.45 -1.47
C HIS A 325 76.94 -16.54 -0.47
N ARG A 326 76.59 -17.74 -0.96
CA ARG A 326 76.29 -18.90 -0.12
C ARG A 326 77.51 -19.41 0.65
N LEU A 327 78.69 -19.45 0.03
CA LEU A 327 79.95 -19.79 0.68
C LEU A 327 80.34 -18.76 1.75
N ARG A 328 80.14 -17.46 1.50
CA ARG A 328 80.43 -16.39 2.47
C ARG A 328 79.49 -16.44 3.67
N HIS A 329 78.20 -16.75 3.47
CA HIS A 329 77.26 -17.00 4.57
C HIS A 329 77.57 -18.31 5.31
N GLY A 330 77.93 -19.37 4.60
CA GLY A 330 78.32 -20.66 5.18
C GLY A 330 79.61 -20.59 6.01
N ALA A 331 80.64 -19.92 5.50
CA ALA A 331 81.91 -19.71 6.20
C ALA A 331 81.74 -18.84 7.45
N ARG A 332 80.91 -17.78 7.38
CA ARG A 332 80.56 -16.97 8.57
C ARG A 332 79.79 -17.78 9.62
N ALA A 333 78.94 -18.72 9.20
CA ALA A 333 78.23 -19.61 10.11
C ALA A 333 79.16 -20.63 10.79
N TRP A 334 80.18 -21.14 10.09
CA TRP A 334 81.22 -22.01 10.68
C TRP A 334 82.16 -21.26 11.61
N ALA A 335 82.56 -20.04 11.29
CA ALA A 335 83.48 -19.25 12.11
C ALA A 335 82.86 -18.79 13.44
N ARG A 336 81.54 -18.53 13.48
CA ARG A 336 80.86 -17.99 14.66
C ARG A 336 80.34 -19.05 15.62
N LEU A 337 80.29 -20.32 15.22
CA LEU A 337 79.83 -21.46 16.03
C LEU A 337 78.60 -21.12 16.90
N ALA A 338 77.65 -20.37 16.34
CA ALA A 338 76.54 -19.84 17.10
C ALA A 338 75.67 -21.00 17.64
N PRO A 339 75.16 -20.91 18.88
CA PRO A 339 74.30 -21.94 19.47
C PRO A 339 73.12 -22.26 18.54
N GLY A 340 72.93 -23.54 18.21
CA GLY A 340 71.84 -24.00 17.33
C GLY A 340 72.14 -24.06 15.82
N SER A 341 73.33 -23.59 15.38
CA SER A 341 73.76 -23.73 13.98
C SER A 341 74.15 -25.18 13.61
N ARG A 342 74.09 -25.55 12.32
CA ARG A 342 74.50 -26.89 11.85
C ARG A 342 75.95 -27.25 12.26
N PRO A 343 76.96 -26.35 12.17
CA PRO A 343 78.32 -26.61 12.63
C PRO A 343 78.40 -26.87 14.14
N HIS A 344 77.63 -26.15 14.96
CA HIS A 344 77.56 -26.35 16.41
C HIS A 344 77.07 -27.76 16.76
N ARG A 345 76.00 -28.24 16.09
CA ARG A 345 75.46 -29.60 16.30
C ARG A 345 76.43 -30.71 15.89
N VAL A 346 77.14 -30.54 14.77
CA VAL A 346 78.12 -31.54 14.29
C VAL A 346 79.34 -31.58 15.22
N GLY A 347 79.85 -30.42 15.63
CA GLY A 347 80.94 -30.32 16.60
C GLY A 347 80.60 -30.97 17.95
N LEU A 348 79.37 -30.79 18.43
CA LEU A 348 78.90 -31.40 19.68
C LEU A 348 78.88 -32.94 19.61
N ARG A 349 78.40 -33.50 18.50
CA ARG A 349 78.41 -34.96 18.30
C ARG A 349 79.84 -35.51 18.25
N MET A 350 80.77 -34.79 17.64
CA MET A 350 82.18 -35.20 17.62
C MET A 350 82.82 -35.13 18.99
N ILE A 351 82.58 -34.06 19.76
CA ILE A 351 83.10 -33.94 21.13
C ILE A 351 82.50 -35.02 22.03
N GLN A 352 81.20 -35.33 21.92
CA GLN A 352 80.54 -36.40 22.68
C GLN A 352 81.00 -37.80 22.26
N ALA A 353 81.34 -38.02 20.98
CA ALA A 353 81.93 -39.28 20.53
C ALA A 353 83.36 -39.42 21.04
N LEU A 354 84.15 -38.34 20.98
CA LEU A 354 85.52 -38.30 21.46
C LEU A 354 85.60 -38.44 22.99
N SER A 355 84.71 -37.80 23.74
CA SER A 355 84.66 -37.92 25.21
C SER A 355 84.31 -39.34 25.63
N ARG A 356 83.30 -39.97 24.99
CA ARG A 356 82.96 -41.38 25.24
C ARG A 356 84.12 -42.31 24.90
N TRP A 357 84.83 -42.06 23.81
CA TRP A 357 86.00 -42.87 23.43
C TRP A 357 87.17 -42.72 24.41
N LEU A 358 87.45 -41.48 24.86
CA LEU A 358 88.50 -41.20 25.84
C LEU A 358 88.19 -41.78 27.23
N LEU A 359 86.92 -41.83 27.65
CA LEU A 359 86.52 -42.46 28.91
C LEU A 359 86.80 -43.98 28.95
N HIS A 360 86.86 -44.64 27.79
CA HIS A 360 87.19 -46.06 27.67
C HIS A 360 88.71 -46.30 27.48
N HIS A 361 89.54 -45.25 27.39
CA HIS A 361 90.99 -45.35 27.16
C HIS A 361 91.80 -44.44 28.13
N PRO A 362 92.02 -44.87 29.39
CA PRO A 362 92.57 -44.01 30.45
C PRO A 362 93.95 -43.42 30.14
N ARG A 363 94.84 -44.15 29.47
CA ARG A 363 96.18 -43.64 29.09
C ARG A 363 96.12 -42.49 28.08
N GLN A 364 95.13 -42.49 27.19
CA GLN A 364 94.95 -41.46 26.16
C GLN A 364 94.21 -40.24 26.72
N HIS A 365 93.31 -40.45 27.68
CA HIS A 365 92.68 -39.38 28.46
C HIS A 365 93.74 -38.48 29.12
N ASP A 366 94.70 -39.06 29.83
CA ASP A 366 95.73 -38.28 30.53
C ASP A 366 96.70 -37.57 29.57
N MET A 367 96.91 -38.12 28.38
CA MET A 367 97.68 -37.45 27.33
C MET A 367 96.89 -36.30 26.71
N ALA A 368 95.59 -36.49 26.47
CA ALA A 368 94.70 -35.46 25.94
C ALA A 368 94.54 -34.28 26.91
N VAL A 369 94.40 -34.54 28.22
CA VAL A 369 94.35 -33.50 29.26
C VAL A 369 95.66 -32.72 29.32
N ARG A 370 96.81 -33.40 29.30
CA ARG A 370 98.13 -32.73 29.27
C ARG A 370 98.36 -31.89 28.02
N LEU A 371 97.87 -32.33 26.87
CA LEU A 371 97.90 -31.57 25.62
C LEU A 371 96.97 -30.35 25.67
N LEU A 372 95.79 -30.49 26.27
CA LEU A 372 94.86 -29.38 26.46
C LEU A 372 95.42 -28.30 27.39
N ASP A 373 96.12 -28.70 28.45
CA ASP A 373 96.73 -27.78 29.41
C ASP A 373 97.93 -27.00 28.83
N ARG A 374 98.57 -27.52 27.78
CA ARG A 374 99.62 -26.80 27.04
C ARG A 374 99.08 -25.75 26.07
N VAL A 375 97.78 -25.74 25.77
CA VAL A 375 97.17 -24.79 24.83
C VAL A 375 95.95 -24.12 25.47
N PRO A 376 96.14 -23.03 26.23
CA PRO A 376 95.07 -22.34 26.96
C PRO A 376 93.91 -21.87 26.06
N ALA A 377 94.20 -21.51 24.81
CA ALA A 377 93.20 -21.11 23.82
C ALA A 377 92.25 -22.27 23.44
N ALA A 378 92.76 -23.50 23.34
CA ALA A 378 91.94 -24.68 23.04
C ALA A 378 91.02 -25.02 24.21
N ARG A 379 91.54 -24.92 25.44
CA ARG A 379 90.75 -25.12 26.67
C ARG A 379 89.65 -24.06 26.83
N ALA A 380 89.96 -22.79 26.55
CA ALA A 380 88.97 -21.69 26.58
C ALA A 380 87.88 -21.86 25.51
N LEU A 381 88.24 -22.33 24.31
CA LEU A 381 87.30 -22.58 23.22
C LEU A 381 86.36 -23.75 23.56
N LEU A 382 86.89 -24.83 24.15
CA LEU A 382 86.10 -25.97 24.62
C LEU A 382 85.14 -25.58 25.75
N HIS A 383 85.59 -24.78 26.72
CA HIS A 383 84.74 -24.25 27.80
C HIS A 383 83.65 -23.28 27.29
N ARG A 384 83.94 -22.45 26.29
CA ARG A 384 82.92 -21.62 25.62
C ARG A 384 81.90 -22.48 24.88
N PHE A 385 82.36 -23.53 24.22
CA PHE A 385 81.54 -24.45 23.45
C PHE A 385 80.60 -25.27 24.36
N THR A 386 81.07 -25.73 25.52
CA THR A 386 80.25 -26.49 26.50
C THR A 386 79.31 -25.60 27.33
N ARG A 387 79.74 -24.43 27.82
CA ARG A 387 78.84 -23.48 28.53
C ARG A 387 77.69 -23.00 27.65
N SER A 388 77.90 -22.87 26.34
CA SER A 388 76.83 -22.51 25.39
C SER A 388 75.73 -23.59 25.31
N HIS A 389 76.03 -24.83 25.69
CA HIS A 389 75.09 -25.95 25.67
C HIS A 389 74.26 -26.04 26.96
N GLU A 390 74.85 -25.79 28.13
CA GLU A 390 74.12 -25.71 29.41
C GLU A 390 73.12 -24.54 29.41
N ALA A 391 73.51 -23.39 28.85
CA ALA A 391 72.61 -22.24 28.71
C ALA A 391 71.46 -22.49 27.70
N ALA A 392 71.65 -23.38 26.72
CA ALA A 392 70.62 -23.73 25.73
C ALA A 392 69.67 -24.84 26.22
N GLY A 393 70.09 -25.68 27.18
CA GLY A 393 69.25 -26.72 27.80
C GLY A 393 68.25 -26.20 28.84
N SER A 394 68.47 -24.99 29.37
CA SER A 394 67.60 -24.33 30.36
C SER A 394 66.48 -23.46 29.74
N MET A 395 66.38 -23.39 28.41
CA MET A 395 65.40 -22.52 27.75
C MET A 395 64.12 -23.32 27.43
N MET A 396 63.39 -23.67 28.48
CA MET A 396 61.99 -24.07 28.39
C MET A 396 61.24 -22.92 27.72
N TRP A 397 60.70 -23.17 26.53
CA TRP A 397 59.98 -22.23 25.68
C TRP A 397 58.88 -21.49 26.47
N ARG A 398 59.14 -20.28 26.95
CA ARG A 398 58.07 -19.38 27.38
C ARG A 398 57.59 -18.62 26.14
N LEU A 399 56.41 -18.98 25.65
CA LEU A 399 55.70 -18.19 24.63
C LEU A 399 55.48 -16.76 25.14
N PRO A 400 55.73 -15.72 24.35
CA PRO A 400 55.49 -14.34 24.77
C PRO A 400 54.01 -14.10 25.01
N GLY A 401 53.69 -13.45 26.13
CA GLY A 401 52.33 -13.09 26.50
C GLY A 401 51.68 -12.11 25.51
N PRO A 402 50.33 -12.00 25.51
CA PRO A 402 49.52 -11.36 24.46
C PRO A 402 49.77 -9.86 24.24
N ALA A 403 50.56 -9.21 25.10
CA ALA A 403 50.93 -7.80 24.95
C ALA A 403 51.88 -7.52 23.77
N GLY A 404 52.64 -8.52 23.30
CA GLY A 404 53.60 -8.37 22.19
C GLY A 404 53.05 -8.58 20.77
N LEU A 405 51.76 -8.89 20.64
CA LEU A 405 51.15 -9.23 19.35
C LEU A 405 50.59 -7.99 18.62
N SER A 406 50.71 -7.98 17.29
CA SER A 406 50.10 -6.94 16.44
C SER A 406 48.56 -6.99 16.51
N PRO A 407 47.84 -5.89 16.22
CA PRO A 407 46.38 -5.83 16.38
C PRO A 407 45.64 -6.95 15.63
N ARG A 408 46.08 -7.28 14.41
CA ARG A 408 45.52 -8.37 13.59
C ARG A 408 45.81 -9.76 14.17
N ALA A 409 46.95 -9.94 14.84
CA ALA A 409 47.31 -11.21 15.49
C ALA A 409 46.58 -11.43 16.83
N ARG A 410 46.23 -10.35 17.56
CA ARG A 410 45.35 -10.44 18.75
C ARG A 410 43.94 -10.88 18.39
N GLN A 411 43.42 -10.39 17.26
CA GLN A 411 42.08 -10.73 16.79
C GLN A 411 41.95 -12.21 16.41
N ILE A 412 43.00 -12.77 15.78
CA ILE A 412 43.07 -14.20 15.47
C ILE A 412 43.25 -15.04 16.75
N HIS A 413 44.02 -14.57 17.74
CA HIS A 413 44.18 -15.25 19.03
C HIS A 413 42.89 -15.31 19.86
N LEU A 414 42.07 -14.25 19.81
CA LEU A 414 40.75 -14.22 20.45
C LEU A 414 39.75 -15.13 19.73
N TRP A 415 39.78 -15.17 18.39
CA TRP A 415 38.89 -16.02 17.58
C TRP A 415 39.15 -17.53 17.74
N MET A 416 40.37 -17.93 18.13
CA MET A 416 40.70 -19.33 18.43
C MET A 416 40.39 -19.78 19.86
N LYS A 417 39.91 -18.88 20.74
CA LYS A 417 39.58 -19.17 22.15
C LYS A 417 38.08 -19.14 22.46
N SER A 418 37.27 -18.67 21.51
CA SER A 418 35.82 -18.84 21.42
C SER A 418 35.52 -20.01 20.50
#